data_AF-T1BEC0-F1
#
_entry.id   AF-T1BEC0-F1
#
_cell.length_a   1.000
_cell.length_b   1.000
_cell.length_c   1.000
_cell.angle_alpha   90.00
_cell.angle_beta   90.00
_cell.angle_gamma   90.00
#
_symmetry.space_group_name_H-M   'P 1'
#
loop_
_entity.id
_entity.type
_entity.pdbx_description
1 polymer ?
#
loop_
_entity_poly.entity_id
_entity_poly.type
_entity_poly.pdbx_seq_one_letter_code
_entity_poly.pdbx_strand_id
1 'polypeptide(L)' 'MESKTPQVRSVAPRAGVDYPRNYAEFKAWFPDDAACLDYLDWIRWPHGFVCPDCGGSTAWR' A
#
# COMPACT_ATOMS: atom_id res chain seq x y z
N MET A 1 -13.02 34.47 14.93
CA MET A 1 -13.09 33.11 15.53
C MET A 1 -12.32 32.21 14.58
N GLU A 2 -11.00 32.15 14.77
CA GLU A 2 -10.10 31.44 13.86
C GLU A 2 -10.21 29.95 14.15
N SER A 3 -10.99 29.24 13.35
CA SER A 3 -11.19 27.80 13.45
C SER A 3 -9.88 27.09 13.08
N LYS A 4 -9.06 26.80 14.09
CA LYS A 4 -7.83 26.02 13.94
C LYS A 4 -8.20 24.54 13.78
N THR A 5 -8.37 24.11 12.54
CA THR A 5 -8.55 22.69 12.17
C THR A 5 -7.38 21.86 12.74
N PRO A 6 -7.63 20.71 13.39
CA PRO A 6 -6.56 19.85 13.87
C PRO A 6 -5.85 19.22 12.67
N GLN A 7 -4.56 19.49 12.54
CA GLN A 7 -3.71 18.87 11.54
C GLN A 7 -3.50 17.41 11.92
N VAL A 8 -4.15 16.48 11.21
CA VAL A 8 -3.86 15.05 11.31
C VAL A 8 -2.42 14.85 10.85
N ARG A 9 -1.52 14.57 11.78
CA ARG A 9 -0.16 14.15 11.46
C ARG A 9 -0.22 12.76 10.85
N SER A 10 -0.25 12.67 9.53
CA SER A 10 0.00 11.41 8.85
C SER A 10 1.44 10.97 9.17
N VAL A 11 1.58 9.84 9.85
CA VAL A 11 2.89 9.19 10.01
C VAL A 11 3.27 8.67 8.64
N ALA A 12 4.32 9.23 8.06
CA ALA A 12 4.85 8.72 6.80
C ALA A 12 5.34 7.27 7.01
N PRO A 13 5.15 6.37 6.03
CA PRO A 13 5.65 5.01 6.11
C PRO A 13 7.17 5.01 6.26
N ARG A 14 7.68 4.05 7.02
CA ARG A 14 9.09 3.87 7.34
C ARG A 14 9.75 2.98 6.30
N ALA A 15 10.66 3.59 5.56
CA ALA A 15 11.55 2.90 4.65
C ALA A 15 12.30 1.78 5.41
N GLY A 16 12.29 0.56 4.90
CA GLY A 16 12.97 -0.64 5.43
C GLY A 16 12.16 -1.43 6.46
N VAL A 17 10.97 -0.94 6.80
CA VAL A 17 10.02 -1.60 7.70
C VAL A 17 8.68 -1.79 7.00
N ASP A 18 8.15 -0.72 6.40
CA ASP A 18 6.85 -0.74 5.71
C ASP A 18 7.01 -0.99 4.21
N TYR A 19 8.14 -0.59 3.62
CA TYR A 19 8.49 -0.78 2.20
C TYR A 19 10.02 -0.84 1.99
N PRO A 20 10.54 -1.48 0.93
CA PRO A 20 11.99 -1.58 0.71
C PRO A 20 12.62 -0.22 0.40
N ARG A 21 13.81 0.03 0.97
CA ARG A 21 14.52 1.33 0.81
C ARG A 21 15.38 1.41 -0.42
N ASN A 22 15.83 0.25 -0.88
CA ASN A 22 16.83 0.11 -1.93
C ASN A 22 16.56 -1.17 -2.72
N TYR A 23 17.29 -1.31 -3.83
CA TYR A 23 17.09 -2.41 -4.76
C TYR A 23 17.42 -3.79 -4.15
N ALA A 24 18.41 -3.89 -3.26
CA ALA A 24 18.74 -5.15 -2.62
C ALA A 24 17.61 -5.63 -1.69
N GLU A 25 17.04 -4.72 -0.90
CA GLU A 25 15.85 -5.00 -0.08
C GLU A 25 14.65 -5.36 -0.95
N PHE A 26 14.43 -4.63 -2.06
CA PHE A 26 13.35 -4.95 -3.01
C PHE A 26 13.47 -6.38 -3.55
N LYS A 27 14.66 -6.78 -3.99
CA LYS A 27 14.92 -8.14 -4.49
C LYS A 27 14.81 -9.21 -3.39
N ALA A 28 15.07 -8.86 -2.14
CA ALA A 28 14.91 -9.77 -1.01
C ALA A 28 13.43 -9.95 -0.62
N TRP A 29 12.62 -8.88 -0.73
CA TRP A 29 11.20 -8.90 -0.42
C TRP A 29 10.36 -9.53 -1.53
N PHE A 30 10.74 -9.29 -2.78
CA PHE A 30 10.01 -9.75 -3.97
C PHE A 30 10.91 -10.67 -4.81
N PRO A 31 10.98 -11.96 -4.44
CA PRO A 31 11.75 -12.94 -5.20
C PRO A 31 11.16 -13.17 -6.60
N ASP A 32 9.84 -13.01 -6.75
CA ASP A 32 9.10 -13.14 -8.00
C ASP A 32 7.96 -12.10 -8.10
N ASP A 33 7.32 -12.07 -9.27
CA ASP A 33 6.24 -11.13 -9.56
C ASP A 33 4.98 -11.43 -8.72
N ALA A 34 4.75 -12.69 -8.33
CA ALA A 34 3.60 -13.08 -7.52
C ALA A 34 3.69 -12.48 -6.10
N ALA A 35 4.87 -12.57 -5.46
CA ALA A 35 5.12 -11.95 -4.16
C ALA A 35 4.99 -10.42 -4.22
N CYS A 36 5.38 -9.80 -5.34
CA CYS A 36 5.19 -8.36 -5.56
C CYS A 36 3.70 -8.01 -5.64
N LEU A 37 2.92 -8.75 -6.44
CA LEU A 37 1.48 -8.54 -6.59
C LEU A 37 0.73 -8.75 -5.28
N ASP A 38 1.04 -9.81 -4.53
CA ASP A 38 0.40 -10.08 -3.22
C ASP A 38 0.65 -8.93 -2.23
N TYR A 39 1.86 -8.37 -2.21
CA TYR A 39 2.18 -7.22 -1.39
C TYR A 39 1.42 -5.96 -1.84
N LEU A 40 1.34 -5.70 -3.15
CA LEU A 40 0.59 -4.57 -3.69
C LEU A 40 -0.91 -4.68 -3.36
N ASP A 41 -1.46 -5.89 -3.44
CA ASP A 41 -2.85 -6.16 -3.09
C ASP A 41 -3.10 -5.86 -1.61
N TRP A 42 -2.19 -6.30 -0.73
CA TRP A 42 -2.30 -6.05 0.71
C TRP A 42 -2.27 -4.55 1.07
N ILE A 43 -1.33 -3.78 0.50
CA ILE A 43 -1.23 -2.34 0.82
C ILE A 43 -2.39 -1.52 0.22
N ARG A 44 -2.88 -1.92 -0.95
CA ARG A 44 -3.92 -1.18 -1.67
C ARG A 44 -5.30 -1.51 -1.15
N TRP A 45 -5.49 -2.76 -0.71
CA TRP A 45 -6.77 -3.31 -0.30
C TRP A 45 -6.63 -4.19 0.96
N PRO A 46 -6.31 -3.61 2.13
CA PRO A 46 -6.11 -4.37 3.36
C PRO A 46 -7.38 -5.10 3.84
N HIS A 47 -8.54 -4.70 3.35
CA HIS A 47 -9.84 -5.32 3.65
C HIS A 47 -10.44 -6.07 2.45
N GLY A 48 -9.64 -6.35 1.43
CA GLY A 48 -10.08 -7.03 0.21
C GLY A 48 -10.28 -6.08 -0.97
N PHE A 49 -10.09 -6.63 -2.17
CA PHE A 49 -10.12 -5.87 -3.42
C PHE A 49 -11.46 -5.18 -3.64
N VAL A 50 -11.40 -3.88 -3.96
CA VAL A 50 -12.56 -3.08 -4.39
C VAL A 50 -12.12 -2.17 -5.53
N CYS A 51 -12.82 -2.25 -6.67
CA CYS A 51 -12.60 -1.36 -7.78
C CYS A 51 -13.00 0.08 -7.40
N PRO A 52 -12.12 1.09 -7.53
CA PRO A 52 -12.45 2.46 -7.18
C PRO A 52 -13.48 3.11 -8.12
N ASP A 53 -13.63 2.61 -9.36
CA ASP A 53 -14.56 3.19 -10.34
C ASP A 53 -15.98 2.62 -10.23
N CYS A 54 -16.12 1.33 -9.92
CA CYS A 54 -17.43 0.65 -9.91
C CYS A 54 -17.79 -0.03 -8.58
N GLY A 55 -16.87 -0.11 -7.61
CA GLY A 55 -17.10 -0.77 -6.33
C GLY A 55 -17.16 -2.30 -6.38
N GLY A 56 -16.94 -2.91 -7.54
CA GLY A 56 -16.92 -4.37 -7.69
C GLY A 56 -15.76 -5.02 -6.96
N SER A 57 -15.96 -6.24 -6.47
CA SER A 57 -14.96 -7.05 -5.76
C SER A 57 -14.29 -8.11 -6.65
N THR A 58 -14.50 -8.06 -7.96
CA THR A 58 -13.93 -8.99 -8.93
C THR A 58 -12.95 -8.24 -9.83
N ALA A 59 -11.71 -8.71 -9.86
CA ALA A 59 -10.68 -8.26 -10.78
C ALA A 59 -10.50 -9.27 -11.92
N TRP A 60 -9.96 -8.80 -13.04
CA TRP A 60 -9.40 -9.68 -14.06
C TRP A 60 -8.07 -10.25 -13.53
N ARG A 61 -7.84 -11.55 -13.74
CA ARG A 61 -6.59 -12.22 -13.39
C ARG A 61 -6.02 -12.92 -14.60
#